data_AF-A0A6A6QBP2-F1
#
_entry.id   AF-A0A6A6QBP2-F1
#
_cell.length_a   1.000
_cell.length_b   1.000
_cell.length_c   1.000
_cell.angle_alpha   90.00
_cell.angle_beta   90.00
_cell.angle_gamma   90.00
#
_symmetry.space_group_name_H-M   'P 1'
#
loop_
_entity.id
_entity.type
_entity.pdbx_description
1 polymer ?
#
loop_
_entity_poly.entity_id
_entity_poly.type
_entity_poly.pdbx_seq_one_letter_code
_entity_poly.pdbx_strand_id
1 'polypeptide(L)'
;MPIHSSQQQSYDQHIDTLRAIIADDHFGGQMPSKIIDAWLEALNPSSLIPLPPGVNGFYGGSVKASLPIEVARASYKFIAHETTDKEKVTKYAQRMLVALSVLDLDQLAQDGPNLAALALWHQSLALVRLPDAGDRLADTFRCYEGVRPRSNLNDSKLPQPERLRIRLHSIADDLGYERFTVA
;
A
#
# COMPACT_ATOMS: atom_id res chain seq x y z
N MET A 1 -30.24 -3.66 -1.26
CA MET A 1 -28.87 -3.76 -0.74
C MET A 1 -28.19 -2.45 -1.08
N PRO A 2 -27.68 -1.66 -0.11
CA PRO A 2 -26.87 -0.49 -0.44
C PRO A 2 -25.65 -0.97 -1.26
N ILE A 3 -25.36 -0.29 -2.37
CA ILE A 3 -24.21 -0.59 -3.21
C ILE A 3 -23.00 0.00 -2.48
N HIS A 4 -22.29 -0.84 -1.72
CA HIS A 4 -21.02 -0.47 -1.12
C HIS A 4 -19.97 -0.27 -2.23
N SER A 5 -19.15 0.79 -2.12
CA SER A 5 -18.00 0.98 -3.02
C SER A 5 -17.05 -0.22 -2.93
N SER A 6 -16.23 -0.45 -3.96
CA SER A 6 -15.24 -1.53 -3.95
C SER A 6 -14.29 -1.42 -2.75
N GLN A 7 -13.92 -0.20 -2.34
CA GLN A 7 -13.09 0.02 -1.15
C GLN A 7 -13.81 -0.40 0.13
N GLN A 8 -15.10 -0.10 0.26
CA GLN A 8 -15.87 -0.50 1.44
C GLN A 8 -16.00 -2.02 1.51
N GLN A 9 -16.31 -2.67 0.38
CA GLN A 9 -16.35 -4.14 0.32
C GLN A 9 -15.01 -4.75 0.73
N SER A 10 -13.90 -4.16 0.28
CA SER A 10 -12.56 -4.62 0.66
C SER A 10 -12.27 -4.45 2.14
N TYR A 11 -12.66 -3.31 2.73
CA TYR A 11 -12.55 -3.07 4.16
C TYR A 11 -13.33 -4.13 4.97
N ASP A 12 -14.60 -4.34 4.63
CA ASP A 12 -15.47 -5.28 5.33
C ASP A 12 -14.94 -6.73 5.23
N GLN A 13 -14.44 -7.11 4.04
CA GLN A 13 -13.88 -8.44 3.80
C GLN A 13 -12.59 -8.69 4.60
N HIS A 14 -11.79 -7.66 4.84
CA HIS A 14 -10.44 -7.81 5.38
C HIS A 14 -10.22 -7.18 6.75
N ILE A 15 -11.28 -6.80 7.46
CA ILE A 15 -11.19 -6.09 8.74
C ILE A 15 -10.30 -6.79 9.77
N ASP A 16 -10.37 -8.11 9.87
CA ASP A 16 -9.53 -8.88 10.81
C ASP A 16 -8.05 -8.86 10.41
N THR A 17 -7.77 -8.87 9.10
CA THR A 17 -6.40 -8.76 8.60
C THR A 17 -5.86 -7.35 8.84
N LEU A 18 -6.65 -6.31 8.58
CA LEU A 18 -6.29 -4.92 8.89
C LEU A 18 -6.00 -4.75 10.38
N ARG A 19 -6.85 -5.34 11.25
CA ARG A 19 -6.66 -5.34 12.70
C ARG A 19 -5.32 -5.97 13.08
N ALA A 20 -5.00 -7.15 12.52
CA ALA A 20 -3.75 -7.84 12.79
C ALA A 20 -2.52 -7.04 12.31
N ILE A 21 -2.60 -6.39 11.14
CA ILE A 21 -1.51 -5.54 10.66
C ILE A 21 -1.28 -4.37 11.63
N ILE A 22 -2.34 -3.68 12.06
CA ILE A 22 -2.20 -2.55 13.00
C ILE A 22 -1.64 -3.04 14.34
N ALA A 23 -2.21 -4.10 14.90
CA ALA A 23 -1.82 -4.61 16.21
C ALA A 23 -0.38 -5.15 16.22
N ASP A 24 -0.06 -6.02 15.26
CA ASP A 24 1.17 -6.81 15.30
C ASP A 24 2.27 -6.14 14.47
N ASP A 25 1.98 -5.80 13.22
CA ASP A 25 3.00 -5.31 12.29
C ASP A 25 3.38 -3.87 12.60
N HIS A 26 2.41 -3.01 12.92
CA HIS A 26 2.65 -1.61 13.25
C HIS A 26 3.06 -1.42 14.71
N PHE A 27 2.23 -1.88 15.67
CA PHE A 27 2.46 -1.65 17.10
C PHE A 27 3.24 -2.74 17.86
N GLY A 28 3.52 -3.90 17.25
CA GLY A 28 4.29 -4.96 17.91
C GLY A 28 3.55 -5.67 19.05
N GLY A 29 2.21 -5.64 19.07
CA GLY A 29 1.36 -6.40 19.99
C GLY A 29 1.15 -5.78 21.39
N GLN A 30 1.66 -4.58 21.65
CA GLN A 30 1.61 -3.95 23.00
C GLN A 30 0.53 -2.88 23.15
N MET A 31 -0.23 -2.59 22.10
CA MET A 31 -1.15 -1.45 22.07
C MET A 31 -2.54 -1.83 22.61
N PRO A 32 -3.20 -0.96 23.41
CA PRO A 32 -4.59 -1.19 23.83
C PRO A 32 -5.55 -1.31 22.65
N SER A 33 -6.53 -2.24 22.75
CA SER A 33 -7.53 -2.51 21.70
C SER A 33 -8.25 -1.25 21.20
N LYS A 34 -8.60 -0.33 22.11
CA LYS A 34 -9.24 0.95 21.76
C LYS A 34 -8.46 1.80 20.75
N ILE A 35 -7.12 1.72 20.76
CA ILE A 35 -6.28 2.46 19.81
C ILE A 35 -6.30 1.76 18.45
N ILE A 36 -6.28 0.43 18.45
CA ILE A 36 -6.42 -0.39 17.24
C ILE A 36 -7.79 -0.13 16.59
N ASP A 37 -8.86 -0.06 17.39
CA ASP A 37 -10.21 0.24 16.92
C ASP A 37 -10.30 1.65 16.31
N ALA A 38 -9.64 2.65 16.91
CA ALA A 38 -9.58 4.00 16.36
C ALA A 38 -8.85 4.05 15.01
N TRP A 39 -7.80 3.25 14.83
CA TRP A 39 -7.11 3.12 13.54
C TRP A 39 -7.99 2.43 12.49
N LEU A 40 -8.70 1.36 12.88
CA LEU A 40 -9.65 0.68 11.99
C LEU A 40 -10.78 1.60 11.54
N GLU A 41 -11.31 2.42 12.44
CA GLU A 41 -12.34 3.40 12.11
C GLU A 41 -11.77 4.47 11.15
N ALA A 42 -10.54 4.91 11.35
CA ALA A 42 -9.89 5.86 10.44
C ALA A 42 -9.57 5.28 9.05
N LEU A 43 -9.42 3.95 8.94
CA LEU A 43 -9.26 3.25 7.66
C LEU A 43 -10.59 2.99 6.94
N ASN A 44 -11.73 3.06 7.66
CA ASN A 44 -13.03 2.77 7.09
C ASN A 44 -13.38 3.80 5.99
N PRO A 45 -13.57 3.37 4.72
CA PRO A 45 -13.89 4.28 3.62
C PRO A 45 -15.16 5.11 3.87
N SER A 46 -16.14 4.56 4.60
CA SER A 46 -17.37 5.23 4.98
C SER A 46 -17.26 6.09 6.25
N SER A 47 -16.09 6.15 6.89
CA SER A 47 -15.93 6.97 8.10
C SER A 47 -16.16 8.44 7.78
N LEU A 48 -17.04 9.04 8.58
CA LEU A 48 -17.40 10.46 8.54
C LEU A 48 -16.62 11.28 9.57
N ILE A 49 -15.70 10.67 10.31
CA ILE A 49 -14.89 11.39 11.28
C ILE A 49 -14.06 12.44 10.53
N PRO A 50 -14.32 13.75 10.77
CA PRO A 50 -13.62 14.79 10.05
C PRO A 50 -12.15 14.79 10.48
N LEU A 51 -11.25 14.99 9.51
CA LEU A 51 -9.87 15.29 9.85
C LEU A 51 -9.81 16.67 10.53
N PRO A 52 -9.07 16.83 11.63
CA PRO A 52 -8.93 18.14 12.24
C PRO A 52 -8.30 19.12 11.22
N PRO A 53 -8.79 20.38 11.12
CA PRO A 53 -8.25 21.36 10.18
C PRO A 53 -6.75 21.57 10.39
N GLY A 54 -5.99 21.61 9.29
CA GLY A 54 -4.53 21.83 9.32
C GLY A 54 -3.69 20.62 9.73
N VAL A 55 -4.30 19.46 10.00
CA VAL A 55 -3.56 18.23 10.27
C VAL A 55 -3.17 17.55 8.96
N ASN A 56 -1.85 17.45 8.75
CA ASN A 56 -1.28 16.63 7.69
C ASN A 56 -1.06 15.20 8.19
N GLY A 57 -1.39 14.23 7.36
CA GLY A 57 -1.04 12.83 7.56
C GLY A 57 0.47 12.57 7.46
N PHE A 58 0.86 11.31 7.65
CA PHE A 58 2.26 10.87 7.77
C PHE A 58 3.19 11.30 6.61
N TYR A 59 2.61 11.68 5.47
CA TYR A 59 3.31 12.07 4.24
C TYR A 59 2.91 13.45 3.70
N GLY A 60 2.40 14.35 4.56
CA GLY A 60 2.09 15.74 4.17
C GLY A 60 0.77 15.92 3.40
N GLY A 61 -0.11 14.91 3.38
CA GLY A 61 -1.42 14.97 2.72
C GLY A 61 -2.55 14.46 3.62
N SER A 62 -3.70 14.07 3.06
CA SER A 62 -4.83 13.58 3.85
C SER A 62 -4.45 12.41 4.76
N VAL A 63 -4.80 12.49 6.05
CA VAL A 63 -4.61 11.39 7.00
C VAL A 63 -5.28 10.11 6.48
N LYS A 64 -6.51 10.23 5.95
CA LYS A 64 -7.30 9.12 5.39
C LYS A 64 -6.58 8.40 4.25
N ALA A 65 -5.84 9.14 3.42
CA ALA A 65 -5.05 8.55 2.33
C ALA A 65 -3.66 8.06 2.80
N SER A 66 -3.07 8.73 3.80
CA SER A 66 -1.75 8.36 4.32
C SER A 66 -1.76 7.13 5.23
N LEU A 67 -2.87 6.88 5.94
CA LEU A 67 -2.97 5.82 6.93
C LEU A 67 -2.89 4.42 6.29
N PRO A 68 -3.62 4.09 5.20
CA PRO A 68 -3.46 2.85 4.47
C PRO A 68 -2.01 2.59 4.01
N ILE A 69 -1.31 3.65 3.58
CA ILE A 69 0.10 3.58 3.15
C ILE A 69 1.01 3.26 4.34
N GLU A 70 0.78 3.89 5.50
CA GLU A 70 1.55 3.60 6.71
C GLU A 70 1.33 2.18 7.21
N VAL A 71 0.10 1.68 7.14
CA VAL A 71 -0.25 0.30 7.49
C VAL A 71 0.43 -0.68 6.54
N ALA A 72 0.45 -0.41 5.23
CA ALA A 72 1.20 -1.22 4.27
C ALA A 72 2.72 -1.20 4.55
N ARG A 73 3.28 -0.02 4.86
CA ARG A 73 4.69 0.14 5.23
C ARG A 73 5.06 -0.68 6.47
N ALA A 74 4.15 -0.80 7.43
CA ALA A 74 4.36 -1.61 8.64
C ALA A 74 4.60 -3.08 8.32
N SER A 75 3.89 -3.65 7.34
CA SER A 75 4.14 -5.02 6.85
C SER A 75 5.41 -5.09 5.98
N TYR A 76 5.66 -4.06 5.16
CA TYR A 76 6.81 -4.05 4.25
C TYR A 76 8.17 -4.24 4.97
N LYS A 77 8.34 -3.70 6.19
CA LYS A 77 9.61 -3.80 6.94
C LYS A 77 10.07 -5.25 7.17
N PHE A 78 9.14 -6.21 7.21
CA PHE A 78 9.46 -7.63 7.40
C PHE A 78 9.97 -8.31 6.14
N ILE A 79 9.74 -7.72 4.97
CA ILE A 79 10.06 -8.30 3.65
C ILE A 79 10.91 -7.40 2.76
N ALA A 80 11.40 -6.28 3.29
CA ALA A 80 12.19 -5.30 2.54
C ALA A 80 13.47 -5.92 1.95
N HIS A 81 14.08 -6.84 2.70
CA HIS A 81 15.31 -7.56 2.33
C HIS A 81 15.16 -9.10 2.45
N GLU A 82 13.93 -9.58 2.64
CA GLU A 82 13.65 -11.02 2.74
C GLU A 82 13.34 -11.58 1.35
N THR A 83 14.08 -12.62 0.96
CA THR A 83 13.90 -13.32 -0.32
C THR A 83 13.97 -14.85 -0.16
N THR A 84 14.27 -15.34 1.05
CA THR A 84 14.47 -16.78 1.29
C THR A 84 13.20 -17.43 1.83
N ASP A 85 12.56 -16.82 2.83
CA ASP A 85 11.31 -17.32 3.41
C ASP A 85 10.11 -16.92 2.54
N LYS A 86 9.78 -17.76 1.55
CA LYS A 86 8.71 -17.50 0.56
C LYS A 86 7.33 -17.37 1.21
N GLU A 87 7.06 -18.10 2.29
CA GLU A 87 5.77 -18.03 3.00
C GLU A 87 5.62 -16.68 3.70
N LYS A 88 6.67 -16.25 4.43
CA LYS A 88 6.72 -14.93 5.05
C LYS A 88 6.61 -13.82 4.01
N VAL A 89 7.34 -13.92 2.90
CA VAL A 89 7.27 -12.96 1.78
C VAL A 89 5.84 -12.84 1.27
N THR A 90 5.19 -13.96 0.98
CA THR A 90 3.82 -14.00 0.48
C THR A 90 2.84 -13.40 1.49
N LYS A 91 2.93 -13.79 2.76
CA LYS A 91 2.07 -13.30 3.84
C LYS A 91 2.10 -11.78 3.96
N TYR A 92 3.29 -11.20 4.07
CA TYR A 92 3.42 -9.76 4.26
C TYR A 92 3.16 -8.97 2.98
N ALA A 93 3.45 -9.52 1.80
CA ALA A 93 3.06 -8.91 0.52
C ALA A 93 1.52 -8.83 0.40
N GLN A 94 0.79 -9.89 0.74
CA GLN A 94 -0.67 -9.89 0.76
C GLN A 94 -1.23 -8.87 1.77
N ARG A 95 -0.63 -8.78 2.97
CA ARG A 95 -0.99 -7.77 3.97
C ARG A 95 -0.81 -6.33 3.47
N MET A 96 0.28 -6.05 2.74
CA MET A 96 0.45 -4.75 2.08
C MET A 96 -0.67 -4.44 1.09
N LEU A 97 -1.07 -5.42 0.26
CA LEU A 97 -2.16 -5.25 -0.71
C LEU A 97 -3.51 -5.02 -0.03
N VAL A 98 -3.80 -5.75 1.04
CA VAL A 98 -5.00 -5.57 1.87
C VAL A 98 -5.02 -4.17 2.51
N ALA A 99 -3.88 -3.71 3.03
CA ALA A 99 -3.80 -2.37 3.60
C ALA A 99 -4.11 -1.29 2.56
N LEU A 100 -3.65 -1.45 1.32
CA LEU A 100 -3.83 -0.46 0.25
C LEU A 100 -5.19 -0.56 -0.46
N SER A 101 -5.91 -1.68 -0.36
CA SER A 101 -7.16 -1.91 -1.11
C SER A 101 -8.33 -1.04 -0.64
N VAL A 102 -8.22 -0.41 0.52
CA VAL A 102 -9.20 0.56 1.04
C VAL A 102 -9.05 1.95 0.42
N LEU A 103 -8.00 2.18 -0.39
CA LEU A 103 -7.80 3.42 -1.13
C LEU A 103 -8.55 3.40 -2.46
N ASP A 104 -9.15 4.54 -2.81
CA ASP A 104 -9.52 4.85 -4.17
C ASP A 104 -8.31 5.52 -4.85
N LEU A 105 -7.53 4.72 -5.58
CA LEU A 105 -6.30 5.19 -6.21
C LEU A 105 -6.57 6.12 -7.38
N ASP A 106 -7.69 5.97 -8.08
CA ASP A 106 -8.05 6.83 -9.21
C ASP A 106 -8.40 8.22 -8.71
N GLN A 107 -9.22 8.32 -7.67
CA GLN A 107 -9.53 9.59 -7.02
C GLN A 107 -8.27 10.20 -6.37
N LEU A 108 -7.48 9.39 -5.66
CA LEU A 108 -6.25 9.88 -5.02
C LEU A 108 -5.22 10.37 -6.04
N ALA A 109 -5.15 9.76 -7.23
CA ALA A 109 -4.28 10.22 -8.30
C ALA A 109 -4.70 11.60 -8.84
N GLN A 110 -5.97 11.97 -8.74
CA GLN A 110 -6.46 13.30 -9.10
C GLN A 110 -6.15 14.32 -8.00
N ASP A 111 -6.47 13.99 -6.75
CA ASP A 111 -6.44 14.94 -5.63
C ASP A 111 -5.05 15.10 -4.99
N GLY A 112 -4.25 14.04 -4.97
CA GLY A 112 -2.99 13.96 -4.22
C GLY A 112 -1.94 13.08 -4.90
N PRO A 113 -1.30 13.53 -6.00
CA PRO A 113 -0.34 12.74 -6.77
C PRO A 113 0.82 12.18 -5.95
N ASN A 114 1.27 12.89 -4.91
CA ASN A 114 2.31 12.41 -4.00
C ASN A 114 1.90 11.12 -3.30
N LEU A 115 0.69 11.09 -2.72
CA LEU A 115 0.18 9.94 -1.97
C LEU A 115 -0.21 8.79 -2.91
N ALA A 116 -0.81 9.10 -4.06
CA ALA A 116 -1.12 8.09 -5.06
C ALA A 116 0.14 7.39 -5.56
N ALA A 117 1.20 8.15 -5.89
CA ALA A 117 2.45 7.55 -6.32
C ALA A 117 3.13 6.74 -5.20
N LEU A 118 3.07 7.18 -3.94
CA LEU A 118 3.54 6.38 -2.79
C LEU A 118 2.78 5.07 -2.65
N ALA A 119 1.44 5.09 -2.77
CA ALA A 119 0.61 3.89 -2.69
C ALA A 119 0.92 2.91 -3.83
N LEU A 120 0.98 3.40 -5.07
CA LEU A 120 1.32 2.59 -6.26
C LEU A 120 2.73 2.00 -6.18
N TRP A 121 3.67 2.75 -5.59
CA TRP A 121 5.02 2.23 -5.32
C TRP A 121 4.99 1.05 -4.34
N HIS A 122 4.31 1.20 -3.20
CA HIS A 122 4.16 0.10 -2.23
C HIS A 122 3.39 -1.09 -2.81
N GLN A 123 2.36 -0.84 -3.62
CA GLN A 123 1.61 -1.88 -4.31
C GLN A 123 2.50 -2.65 -5.30
N SER A 124 3.33 -1.96 -6.08
CA SER A 124 4.30 -2.60 -6.98
C SER A 124 5.30 -3.48 -6.23
N LEU A 125 5.81 -3.00 -5.08
CA LEU A 125 6.70 -3.78 -4.22
C LEU A 125 6.02 -5.02 -3.63
N ALA A 126 4.72 -4.97 -3.34
CA ALA A 126 3.98 -6.14 -2.88
C ALA A 126 3.71 -7.13 -4.03
N LEU A 127 3.26 -6.65 -5.19
CA LEU A 127 2.91 -7.50 -6.32
C LEU A 127 4.10 -8.26 -6.89
N VAL A 128 5.29 -7.65 -6.97
CA VAL A 128 6.50 -8.34 -7.46
C VAL A 128 6.93 -9.53 -6.59
N ARG A 129 6.41 -9.61 -5.36
CA ARG A 129 6.67 -10.68 -4.40
C ARG A 129 5.67 -11.84 -4.48
N LEU A 130 4.74 -11.82 -5.43
CA LEU A 130 3.72 -12.84 -5.59
C LEU A 130 3.90 -13.57 -6.94
N PRO A 131 3.86 -14.92 -6.97
CA PRO A 131 4.23 -15.72 -8.14
C PRO A 131 3.32 -15.54 -9.36
N ASP A 132 2.08 -15.07 -9.19
CA ASP A 132 1.07 -14.94 -10.26
C ASP A 132 0.49 -13.53 -10.36
N ALA A 133 1.30 -12.51 -10.07
CA ALA A 133 0.86 -11.12 -10.04
C ALA A 133 1.37 -10.26 -11.20
N GLY A 134 1.94 -10.88 -12.25
CA GLY A 134 2.59 -10.19 -13.38
C GLY A 134 1.72 -9.13 -14.05
N ASP A 135 0.49 -9.49 -14.45
CA ASP A 135 -0.43 -8.57 -15.12
C ASP A 135 -0.82 -7.40 -14.19
N ARG A 136 -1.17 -7.70 -12.94
CA ARG A 136 -1.51 -6.69 -11.93
C ARG A 136 -0.33 -5.76 -11.64
N LEU A 137 0.90 -6.29 -11.65
CA LEU A 137 2.12 -5.52 -11.46
C LEU A 137 2.35 -4.58 -12.64
N ALA A 138 2.19 -5.07 -13.88
CA ALA A 138 2.31 -4.26 -15.08
C ALA A 138 1.27 -3.11 -15.09
N ASP A 139 0.02 -3.41 -14.75
CA ASP A 139 -1.04 -2.40 -14.61
C ASP A 139 -0.71 -1.35 -13.55
N THR A 140 -0.31 -1.80 -12.36
CA THR A 140 0.07 -0.91 -11.25
C THR A 140 1.25 -0.03 -11.63
N PHE A 141 2.25 -0.58 -12.32
CA PHE A 141 3.42 0.16 -12.73
C PHE A 141 3.10 1.21 -13.82
N ARG A 142 2.22 0.90 -14.77
CA ARG A 142 1.73 1.89 -15.76
C ARG A 142 1.00 3.06 -15.08
N CYS A 143 0.17 2.76 -14.08
CA CYS A 143 -0.45 3.81 -13.27
C CYS A 143 0.61 4.64 -12.52
N TYR A 144 1.63 3.99 -11.97
CA TYR A 144 2.75 4.67 -11.32
C TYR A 144 3.48 5.62 -12.29
N GLU A 145 3.77 5.18 -13.51
CA GLU A 145 4.38 5.99 -14.56
C GLU A 145 3.54 7.22 -14.92
N GLY A 146 2.21 7.07 -14.99
CA GLY A 146 1.31 8.19 -15.27
C GLY A 146 1.23 9.22 -14.13
N VAL A 147 1.30 8.77 -12.87
CA VAL A 147 1.14 9.64 -11.69
C VAL A 147 2.47 10.26 -11.24
N ARG A 148 3.58 9.50 -11.30
CA ARG A 148 4.87 9.89 -10.73
C ARG A 148 5.40 11.25 -11.21
N PRO A 149 5.28 11.65 -12.50
CA PRO A 149 5.71 12.99 -12.96
C PRO A 149 4.95 14.15 -12.33
N ARG A 150 3.74 13.91 -11.81
CA ARG A 150 2.91 14.92 -11.13
C ARG A 150 3.22 15.03 -9.63
N SER A 151 4.01 14.11 -9.09
CA SER A 151 4.50 14.15 -7.70
C SER A 151 5.69 15.09 -7.57
N ASN A 152 5.67 15.96 -6.56
CA ASN A 152 6.76 16.88 -6.27
C ASN A 152 7.87 16.26 -5.39
N LEU A 153 7.74 14.98 -5.03
CA LEU A 153 8.74 14.27 -4.25
C LEU A 153 9.99 14.04 -5.11
N ASN A 154 11.17 14.22 -4.50
CA ASN A 154 12.43 13.94 -5.16
C ASN A 154 12.67 12.42 -5.28
N ASP A 155 13.62 12.05 -6.15
CA ASP A 155 13.94 10.64 -6.45
C ASP A 155 14.40 9.86 -5.21
N SER A 156 15.04 10.52 -4.24
CA SER A 156 15.48 9.88 -3.00
C SER A 156 14.34 9.50 -2.06
N LYS A 157 13.21 10.22 -2.12
CA LYS A 157 11.99 9.89 -1.36
C LYS A 157 11.05 8.96 -2.11
N LEU A 158 10.97 9.11 -3.44
CA LEU A 158 10.10 8.32 -4.29
C LEU A 158 10.77 8.12 -5.65
N PRO A 159 11.18 6.89 -6.02
CA PRO A 159 11.98 6.65 -7.22
C PRO A 159 11.30 7.11 -8.51
N GLN A 160 12.05 7.56 -9.51
CA GLN A 160 11.55 7.69 -10.87
C GLN A 160 11.20 6.30 -11.42
N PRO A 161 10.30 6.19 -12.42
CA PRO A 161 9.84 4.90 -12.90
C PRO A 161 10.95 3.93 -13.28
N GLU A 162 11.97 4.40 -14.01
CA GLU A 162 13.10 3.57 -14.41
C GLU A 162 13.84 2.95 -13.21
N ARG A 163 14.07 3.75 -12.15
CA ARG A 163 14.73 3.27 -10.94
C ARG A 163 13.86 2.26 -10.19
N LEU A 164 12.53 2.43 -10.21
CA LEU A 164 11.62 1.45 -9.66
C LEU A 164 11.63 0.16 -10.49
N ARG A 165 11.58 0.25 -11.83
CA ARG A 165 11.64 -0.91 -12.75
C ARG A 165 12.86 -1.79 -12.47
N ILE A 166 14.06 -1.18 -12.41
CA ILE A 166 15.32 -1.88 -12.07
C ILE A 166 15.19 -2.62 -10.75
N ARG A 167 14.64 -1.95 -9.73
CA ARG A 167 14.46 -2.54 -8.40
C ARG A 167 13.48 -3.72 -8.42
N LEU A 168 12.37 -3.61 -9.15
CA LEU A 168 11.39 -4.68 -9.24
C LEU A 168 11.98 -5.90 -9.96
N HIS A 169 12.74 -5.70 -11.03
CA HIS A 169 13.46 -6.81 -11.70
C HIS A 169 14.46 -7.49 -10.77
N SER A 170 15.24 -6.73 -10.01
CA SER A 170 16.17 -7.32 -9.02
C SER A 170 15.43 -8.19 -7.99
N ILE A 171 14.27 -7.75 -7.50
CA ILE A 171 13.49 -8.52 -6.52
C ILE A 171 12.95 -9.81 -7.14
N ALA A 172 12.45 -9.77 -8.38
CA ALA A 172 11.97 -10.98 -9.04
C ALA A 172 13.09 -11.96 -9.37
N ASP A 173 14.25 -11.47 -9.82
CA ASP A 173 15.44 -12.29 -10.05
C ASP A 173 15.87 -12.98 -8.72
N ASP A 174 15.88 -12.26 -7.59
CA ASP A 174 16.21 -12.81 -6.27
C ASP A 174 15.19 -13.86 -5.77
N LEU A 175 13.91 -13.72 -6.13
CA LEU A 175 12.84 -14.66 -5.76
C LEU A 175 12.73 -15.85 -6.72
N GLY A 176 13.46 -15.82 -7.84
CA GLY A 176 13.42 -16.84 -8.89
C GLY A 176 12.13 -16.82 -9.70
N TYR A 177 11.51 -15.65 -9.89
CA TYR A 177 10.35 -15.47 -10.77
C TYR A 177 10.79 -15.15 -12.20
N GLU A 178 10.00 -15.58 -13.18
CA GLU A 178 10.22 -15.15 -14.56
C GLU A 178 10.09 -13.63 -14.67
N ARG A 179 10.91 -13.03 -15.55
CA ARG A 179 10.89 -11.58 -15.76
C ARG A 179 9.52 -11.17 -16.30
N PHE A 180 8.76 -10.45 -15.49
CA PHE A 180 7.52 -9.83 -15.89
C PHE A 180 7.81 -8.72 -16.93
N THR A 181 7.00 -8.67 -17.99
CA THR A 181 7.15 -7.68 -19.06
C THR A 181 6.49 -6.38 -18.61
N VAL A 182 7.28 -5.45 -18.07
CA VAL A 182 6.85 -4.06 -17.93
C VAL A 182 7.19 -3.37 -19.24
N ALA A 183 6.22 -3.33 -20.16
CA ALA A 183 6.34 -2.56 -21.40
C ALA A 183 6.52 -1.06 -21.11
#